data_AF-A0A960K7G0-F1
#
_entry.id   AF-A0A960K7G0-F1
#
_cell.length_a   1.000
_cell.length_b   1.000
_cell.length_c   1.000
_cell.angle_alpha   90.00
_cell.angle_beta   90.00
_cell.angle_gamma   90.00
#
_symmetry.space_group_name_H-M   'P 1'
#
loop_
_entity.id
_entity.type
_entity.pdbx_description
1 polymer ?
#
loop_
_entity_poly.entity_id
_entity_poly.type
_entity_poly.pdbx_seq_one_letter_code
_entity_poly.pdbx_strand_id
1 'polypeptide(L)'
;MTRTRTCLVLFALLLPGSIALSQKPPEVVPGEVLVKFSDAVEVCVESAFRHRGSRPELEELFSELRLREVRAIFRSLDGQEEVAGGTPGLSVEALRADERRTLAKGRAARGLEGLPPELPELFHIYRLRFEGGRSPSEVAAELSRDPRVVFAEPNFLASISELPGDPFVDGDQDGSWELGSWGEAYPDLWGLQALGWQGVWEQR
;
A
#
# COMPACT_ATOMS: atom_id res chain seq x y z
N MET A 1 75.83 14.46 -31.45
CA MET A 1 75.00 15.60 -31.01
C MET A 1 73.56 15.33 -31.42
N THR A 2 72.68 15.25 -30.42
CA THR A 2 71.20 15.41 -30.42
C THR A 2 70.37 14.72 -31.52
N ARG A 3 69.81 13.55 -31.18
CA ARG A 3 68.64 12.95 -31.86
C ARG A 3 67.36 13.44 -31.19
N THR A 4 66.53 14.16 -31.95
CA THR A 4 65.21 14.67 -31.53
C THR A 4 64.19 13.52 -31.51
N ARG A 5 63.56 13.29 -30.35
CA ARG A 5 62.47 12.31 -30.18
C ARG A 5 61.13 12.99 -30.45
N THR A 6 60.45 12.55 -31.50
CA THR A 6 59.06 12.92 -31.82
C THR A 6 58.12 12.14 -30.89
N CYS A 7 57.42 12.83 -29.98
CA CYS A 7 56.33 12.26 -29.18
C CYS A 7 55.02 12.38 -29.96
N LEU A 8 54.45 11.24 -30.32
CA LEU A 8 53.14 11.10 -30.95
C LEU A 8 52.11 10.95 -29.82
N VAL A 9 51.28 11.97 -29.60
CA VAL A 9 50.17 11.91 -28.62
C VAL A 9 49.00 11.21 -29.29
N LEU A 10 48.71 9.99 -28.83
CA LEU A 10 47.55 9.20 -29.25
C LEU A 10 46.32 9.68 -28.48
N PHE A 11 45.32 10.22 -29.20
CA PHE A 11 44.03 10.63 -28.65
C PHE A 11 43.20 9.37 -28.33
N ALA A 12 43.03 9.06 -27.04
CA ALA A 12 42.24 7.91 -26.59
C ALA A 12 40.74 8.24 -26.63
N LEU A 13 40.08 7.64 -27.63
CA LEU A 13 38.75 7.03 -27.63
C LEU A 13 37.69 7.54 -26.63
N LEU A 14 36.63 8.09 -27.24
CA LEU A 14 35.26 8.21 -26.76
C LEU A 14 34.84 6.99 -25.90
N LEU A 15 34.49 7.24 -24.64
CA LEU A 15 33.71 6.29 -23.84
C LEU A 15 32.22 6.43 -24.22
N PRO A 16 31.55 5.35 -24.62
CA PRO A 16 30.13 5.37 -24.96
C PRO A 16 29.29 5.65 -23.71
N GLY A 17 28.21 6.40 -23.90
CA GLY A 17 27.26 6.74 -22.86
C GLY A 17 26.78 5.51 -22.09
N SER A 18 26.76 5.64 -20.77
CA SER A 18 26.07 4.69 -19.90
C SER A 18 24.59 4.69 -20.27
N ILE A 19 24.15 3.65 -20.98
CA ILE A 19 22.74 3.32 -21.11
C ILE A 19 22.30 2.96 -19.69
N ALA A 20 21.57 3.87 -19.04
CA ALA A 20 20.87 3.56 -17.82
C ALA A 20 19.86 2.45 -18.15
N LEU A 21 20.20 1.21 -17.80
CA LEU A 21 19.26 0.10 -17.81
C LEU A 21 18.05 0.55 -17.02
N SER A 22 16.89 0.67 -17.69
CA SER A 22 15.61 0.91 -17.06
C SER A 22 15.35 -0.26 -16.12
N GLN A 23 15.72 -0.10 -14.85
CA GLN A 23 15.48 -1.11 -13.84
C GLN A 23 13.98 -1.11 -13.59
N LYS A 24 13.32 -2.24 -13.91
CA LYS A 24 11.93 -2.49 -13.53
C LYS A 24 11.79 -2.09 -12.05
N PRO A 25 10.84 -1.20 -11.71
CA PRO A 25 10.67 -0.79 -10.32
C PRO A 25 10.41 -2.04 -9.46
N PRO A 26 10.87 -2.04 -8.20
CA PRO A 26 10.66 -3.17 -7.32
C PRO A 26 9.16 -3.43 -7.18
N GLU A 27 8.75 -4.69 -7.30
CA GLU A 27 7.35 -5.10 -7.18
C GLU A 27 6.88 -5.08 -5.72
N VAL A 28 7.83 -5.09 -4.78
CA VAL A 28 7.61 -5.17 -3.33
C VAL A 28 8.50 -4.14 -2.64
N VAL A 29 7.98 -3.51 -1.58
CA VAL A 29 8.74 -2.60 -0.72
C VAL A 29 9.76 -3.40 0.10
N PRO A 30 11.07 -3.14 -0.05
CA PRO A 30 12.09 -3.85 0.72
C PRO A 30 11.93 -3.63 2.22
N GLY A 31 12.03 -4.71 3.00
CA GLY A 31 11.96 -4.65 4.46
C GLY A 31 10.56 -4.44 5.04
N GLU A 32 9.49 -4.56 4.24
CA GLU A 32 8.11 -4.40 4.70
C GLU A 32 7.23 -5.61 4.38
N VAL A 33 6.41 -6.01 5.36
CA VAL A 33 5.36 -7.02 5.21
C VAL A 33 4.06 -6.51 5.83
N LEU A 34 2.94 -6.95 5.26
CA LEU A 34 1.61 -6.77 5.80
C LEU A 34 1.21 -8.04 6.55
N VAL A 35 0.68 -7.89 7.75
CA VAL A 35 0.31 -9.01 8.62
C VAL A 35 -1.05 -8.74 9.24
N LYS A 36 -1.93 -9.74 9.18
CA LYS A 36 -3.12 -9.78 10.03
C LYS A 36 -2.89 -10.74 11.18
N PHE A 37 -3.00 -10.24 12.41
CA PHE A 37 -3.00 -11.09 13.60
C PHE A 37 -4.42 -11.61 13.86
N SER A 38 -4.47 -12.77 14.48
CA SER A 38 -5.69 -13.41 14.97
C SER A 38 -6.18 -12.76 16.26
N ASP A 39 -7.42 -13.05 16.61
CA ASP A 39 -8.07 -12.64 17.85
C ASP A 39 -7.40 -13.16 19.11
N ALA A 40 -6.58 -14.21 19.00
CA ALA A 40 -5.76 -14.70 20.11
C ALA A 40 -4.79 -13.61 20.61
N VAL A 41 -4.48 -12.62 19.76
CA VAL A 41 -3.76 -11.41 20.15
C VAL A 41 -4.78 -10.37 20.61
N GLU A 42 -5.13 -10.42 21.90
CA GLU A 42 -6.17 -9.57 22.50
C GLU A 42 -5.82 -8.06 22.60
N VAL A 43 -4.68 -7.65 22.06
CA VAL A 43 -4.17 -6.28 22.13
C VAL A 43 -3.80 -5.72 20.78
N CYS A 44 -3.84 -4.40 20.67
CA CYS A 44 -3.24 -3.69 19.55
C CYS A 44 -1.71 -3.91 19.50
N VAL A 45 -1.22 -4.54 18.42
CA VAL A 45 0.20 -4.89 18.24
C VAL A 45 1.08 -3.64 18.09
N GLU A 46 0.57 -2.59 17.45
CA GLU A 46 1.27 -1.28 17.38
C GLU A 46 1.49 -0.69 18.78
N SER A 47 0.49 -0.77 19.67
CA SER A 47 0.63 -0.32 21.05
C SER A 47 1.58 -1.21 21.86
N ALA A 48 1.47 -2.54 21.71
CA ALA A 48 2.39 -3.48 22.35
C ALA A 48 3.86 -3.24 21.92
N PHE A 49 4.09 -2.90 20.66
CA PHE A 49 5.41 -2.56 20.14
C PHE A 49 5.97 -1.25 20.71
N ARG A 50 5.13 -0.22 20.88
CA ARG A 50 5.55 1.05 21.51
C ARG A 50 5.85 0.88 22.99
N HIS A 51 5.09 0.03 23.67
CA HIS A 51 5.26 -0.31 25.08
C HIS A 51 5.94 -1.68 25.22
N ARG A 52 7.20 -1.75 24.77
CA ARG A 52 8.07 -2.94 24.88
C ARG A 52 7.98 -3.55 26.28
N GLY A 53 7.91 -4.88 26.35
CA GLY A 53 7.77 -5.62 27.61
C GLY A 53 6.35 -5.70 28.18
N SER A 54 5.34 -5.07 27.57
CA SER A 54 3.93 -5.27 27.96
C SER A 54 3.41 -6.66 27.62
N ARG A 55 3.99 -7.33 26.60
CA ARG A 55 3.59 -8.64 26.10
C ARG A 55 4.83 -9.46 25.70
N PRO A 56 5.36 -10.32 26.59
CA PRO A 56 6.59 -11.08 26.31
C PRO A 56 6.48 -12.00 25.09
N GLU A 57 5.29 -12.53 24.81
CA GLU A 57 5.02 -13.38 23.67
C GLU A 57 5.22 -12.67 22.33
N LEU A 58 4.89 -11.37 22.25
CA LEU A 58 5.11 -10.58 21.04
C LEU A 58 6.55 -10.03 20.99
N GLU A 59 7.18 -9.84 22.14
CA GLU A 59 8.55 -9.34 22.24
C GLU A 59 9.57 -10.30 21.60
N GLU A 60 9.36 -11.61 21.75
CA GLU A 60 10.15 -12.64 21.07
C GLU A 60 10.07 -12.48 19.56
N LEU A 61 8.85 -12.38 19.01
CA LEU A 61 8.62 -12.15 17.58
C LEU A 61 9.24 -10.84 17.09
N PHE A 62 9.08 -9.76 17.85
CA PHE A 62 9.64 -8.45 17.49
C PHE A 62 11.17 -8.47 17.46
N SER A 63 11.78 -9.24 18.34
CA SER A 63 13.23 -9.37 18.46
C SER A 63 13.80 -10.30 17.38
N GLU A 64 13.15 -11.44 17.13
CA GLU A 64 13.52 -12.41 16.09
C GLU A 64 13.50 -11.78 14.70
N LEU A 65 12.42 -11.07 14.38
CA LEU A 65 12.27 -10.36 13.10
C LEU A 65 13.03 -9.04 13.04
N ARG A 66 13.63 -8.61 14.16
CA ARG A 66 14.32 -7.31 14.30
C ARG A 66 13.46 -6.15 13.80
N LEU A 67 12.21 -6.10 14.28
CA LEU A 67 11.26 -5.09 13.87
C LEU A 67 11.71 -3.69 14.30
N ARG A 68 11.70 -2.78 13.33
CA ARG A 68 12.00 -1.35 13.49
C ARG A 68 10.72 -0.53 13.66
N GLU A 69 9.63 -0.94 13.02
CA GLU A 69 8.35 -0.24 13.08
C GLU A 69 7.20 -1.25 13.00
N VAL A 70 6.14 -0.98 13.75
CA VAL A 70 4.83 -1.65 13.63
C VAL A 70 3.79 -0.55 13.49
N ARG A 71 2.97 -0.61 12.44
CA ARG A 71 1.94 0.40 12.18
C ARG A 71 0.63 -0.25 11.77
N ALA A 72 -0.46 0.03 12.48
CA ALA A 72 -1.80 -0.38 12.07
C ALA A 72 -2.18 0.34 10.77
N ILE A 73 -2.65 -0.42 9.78
CA ILE A 73 -3.15 0.11 8.50
C ILE A 73 -4.49 0.80 8.72
N PHE A 74 -5.40 0.11 9.39
CA PHE A 74 -6.71 0.64 9.74
C PHE A 74 -6.67 1.09 11.20
N ARG A 75 -6.75 2.40 11.41
CA ARG A 75 -6.81 3.01 12.73
C ARG A 75 -8.26 3.31 13.08
N SER A 76 -8.64 3.04 14.32
CA SER A 76 -9.87 3.60 14.90
C SER A 76 -9.76 5.12 14.88
N LEU A 77 -10.81 5.79 14.37
CA LEU A 77 -10.87 7.26 14.25
C LEU A 77 -10.90 7.93 15.63
N ASP A 78 -11.39 7.22 16.64
CA ASP A 78 -11.48 7.69 18.02
C ASP A 78 -10.18 7.45 18.82
N GLY A 79 -9.28 6.60 18.33
CA GLY A 79 -8.06 6.16 19.01
C GLY A 79 -6.89 7.15 19.01
N GLN A 80 -7.13 8.44 18.79
CA GLN A 80 -6.12 9.50 18.97
C GLN A 80 -6.01 9.96 20.43
N GLU A 81 -6.94 9.57 21.31
CA GLU A 81 -6.80 9.84 22.74
C GLU A 81 -5.90 8.77 23.37
N GLU A 82 -4.59 9.05 23.39
CA GLU A 82 -3.75 8.54 24.45
C GLU A 82 -4.39 8.95 25.78
N VAL A 83 -4.98 7.99 26.49
CA VAL A 83 -5.40 8.20 27.88
C VAL A 83 -4.14 8.62 28.63
N ALA A 84 -4.11 9.90 29.04
CA ALA A 84 -3.08 10.46 29.91
C ALA A 84 -3.07 9.64 31.22
N GLY A 85 -2.25 8.59 31.27
CA GLY A 85 -2.32 7.63 32.37
C GLY A 85 -1.83 6.20 32.11
N GLY A 86 -1.30 5.86 30.92
CA GLY A 86 -0.41 4.71 30.79
C GLY A 86 -1.04 3.31 30.83
N THR A 87 -2.29 3.14 30.39
CA THR A 87 -2.83 1.78 30.14
C THR A 87 -2.50 1.35 28.70
N PRO A 88 -1.89 0.16 28.49
CA PRO A 88 -1.33 -0.23 27.20
C PRO A 88 -2.41 -0.71 26.23
N GLY A 89 -2.58 0.01 25.13
CA GLY A 89 -3.27 -0.43 23.91
C GLY A 89 -4.79 -0.58 24.01
N LEU A 90 -5.51 -0.09 23.01
CA LEU A 90 -6.92 -0.43 22.82
C LEU A 90 -7.03 -1.96 22.72
N SER A 91 -7.90 -2.56 23.54
CA SER A 91 -8.24 -3.99 23.41
C SER A 91 -8.95 -4.24 22.09
N VAL A 92 -8.88 -5.47 21.58
CA VAL A 92 -9.60 -5.86 20.35
C VAL A 92 -11.09 -5.57 20.46
N GLU A 93 -11.67 -5.82 21.64
CA GLU A 93 -13.08 -5.55 21.90
C GLU A 93 -13.43 -4.07 21.81
N ALA A 94 -12.54 -3.19 22.27
CA ALA A 94 -12.72 -1.75 22.14
C ALA A 94 -12.66 -1.32 20.66
N LEU A 95 -11.72 -1.87 19.88
CA LEU A 95 -11.63 -1.63 18.44
C LEU A 95 -12.88 -2.12 17.69
N ARG A 96 -13.37 -3.32 18.05
CA ARG A 96 -14.64 -3.89 17.55
C ARG A 96 -15.83 -3.00 17.83
N ALA A 97 -15.94 -2.53 19.06
CA ALA A 97 -17.03 -1.68 19.48
C ALA A 97 -17.03 -0.36 18.70
N ASP A 98 -15.87 0.25 18.50
CA ASP A 98 -15.73 1.48 17.71
C ASP A 98 -16.06 1.29 16.23
N GLU A 99 -15.57 0.21 15.61
CA GLU A 99 -15.89 -0.12 14.22
C GLU A 99 -17.41 -0.31 14.04
N ARG A 100 -18.05 -1.11 14.91
CA ARG A 100 -19.51 -1.31 14.90
C ARG A 100 -20.25 0.02 15.04
N ARG A 101 -19.78 0.91 15.93
CA ARG A 101 -20.39 2.24 16.13
C ARG A 101 -20.27 3.10 14.87
N THR A 102 -19.11 3.12 14.25
CA THR A 102 -18.82 3.92 13.05
C THR A 102 -19.63 3.41 11.85
N LEU A 103 -19.66 2.09 11.65
CA LEU A 103 -20.47 1.45 10.61
C LEU A 103 -21.96 1.71 10.84
N ALA A 104 -22.47 1.57 12.06
CA ALA A 104 -23.87 1.84 12.37
C ALA A 104 -24.27 3.28 12.00
N LYS A 105 -23.45 4.28 12.38
CA LYS A 105 -23.67 5.69 12.00
C LYS A 105 -23.68 5.87 10.48
N GLY A 106 -22.71 5.31 9.77
CA GLY A 106 -22.62 5.41 8.32
C GLY A 106 -23.75 4.68 7.56
N ARG A 107 -24.34 3.65 8.17
CA ARG A 107 -25.49 2.91 7.61
C ARG A 107 -26.80 3.65 7.85
N ALA A 108 -26.99 4.19 9.05
CA ALA A 108 -28.13 5.06 9.38
C ALA A 108 -28.20 6.25 8.40
N ALA A 109 -27.07 6.92 8.16
CA ALA A 109 -26.98 8.02 7.21
C ALA A 109 -27.34 7.64 5.75
N ARG A 110 -27.24 6.35 5.40
CA ARG A 110 -27.53 5.83 4.06
C ARG A 110 -28.88 5.11 3.96
N GLY A 111 -29.68 5.08 5.03
CA GLY A 111 -30.95 4.33 5.08
C GLY A 111 -30.77 2.81 4.97
N LEU A 112 -29.59 2.30 5.33
CA LEU A 112 -29.23 0.87 5.26
C LEU A 112 -29.38 0.17 6.63
N GLU A 113 -30.28 0.68 7.46
CA GLU A 113 -30.62 0.12 8.78
C GLU A 113 -31.28 -1.26 8.60
N GLY A 114 -30.86 -2.26 9.38
CA GLY A 114 -31.43 -3.60 9.35
C GLY A 114 -30.86 -4.57 8.29
N LEU A 115 -30.08 -4.09 7.32
CA LEU A 115 -29.31 -4.98 6.44
C LEU A 115 -28.16 -5.64 7.25
N PRO A 116 -27.86 -6.94 7.05
CA PRO A 116 -26.84 -7.64 7.83
C PRO A 116 -25.44 -7.00 7.62
N PRO A 117 -24.65 -6.87 8.69
CA PRO A 117 -23.30 -6.33 8.61
C PRO A 117 -22.30 -7.47 8.37
N GLU A 118 -22.34 -8.12 7.21
CA GLU A 118 -21.23 -9.00 6.82
C GLU A 118 -20.15 -8.19 6.12
N LEU A 119 -19.55 -7.25 6.87
CA LEU A 119 -18.32 -6.61 6.43
C LEU A 119 -17.13 -7.38 7.03
N PRO A 120 -16.09 -7.64 6.24
CA PRO A 120 -14.89 -8.27 6.76
C PRO A 120 -14.24 -7.36 7.81
N GLU A 121 -13.72 -7.99 8.85
CA GLU A 121 -13.04 -7.33 9.95
C GLU A 121 -11.71 -6.70 9.48
N LEU A 122 -11.60 -5.36 9.49
CA LEU A 122 -10.46 -4.64 8.95
C LEU A 122 -9.39 -4.26 10.00
N PHE A 123 -9.67 -4.42 11.29
CA PHE A 123 -8.65 -4.24 12.33
C PHE A 123 -7.74 -5.48 12.45
N HIS A 124 -6.67 -5.37 13.25
CA HIS A 124 -5.54 -6.32 13.31
C HIS A 124 -4.64 -6.41 12.07
N ILE A 125 -4.79 -5.52 11.09
CA ILE A 125 -3.90 -5.47 9.93
C ILE A 125 -2.79 -4.45 10.20
N TYR A 126 -1.56 -4.91 10.21
CA TYR A 126 -0.37 -4.10 10.50
C TYR A 126 0.63 -4.19 9.36
N ARG A 127 1.33 -3.08 9.13
CA ARG A 127 2.56 -3.02 8.38
C ARG A 127 3.72 -3.18 9.36
N LEU A 128 4.54 -4.20 9.13
CA LEU A 128 5.76 -4.45 9.89
C LEU A 128 6.95 -4.04 9.04
N ARG A 129 7.86 -3.27 9.63
CA ARG A 129 9.15 -2.92 9.01
C ARG A 129 10.27 -3.58 9.79
N PHE A 130 11.12 -4.34 9.11
CA PHE A 130 12.26 -5.05 9.69
C PHE A 130 13.60 -4.54 9.14
N GLU A 131 14.70 -4.95 9.77
CA GLU A 131 16.04 -4.65 9.26
C GLU A 131 16.26 -5.16 7.84
N GLY A 132 16.96 -4.37 7.02
CA GLY A 132 17.29 -4.77 5.65
C GLY A 132 18.18 -6.02 5.59
N GLY A 133 18.09 -6.74 4.48
CA GLY A 133 18.91 -7.94 4.21
C GLY A 133 18.11 -9.25 4.14
N ARG A 134 16.88 -9.27 4.66
CA ARG A 134 15.93 -10.39 4.47
C ARG A 134 14.97 -10.09 3.32
N SER A 135 14.55 -11.11 2.57
CA SER A 135 13.51 -10.96 1.55
C SER A 135 12.13 -10.81 2.22
N PRO A 136 11.30 -9.81 1.85
CA PRO A 136 9.92 -9.71 2.35
C PRO A 136 9.09 -10.98 2.16
N SER A 137 9.28 -11.70 1.05
CA SER A 137 8.59 -12.95 0.78
C SER A 137 8.99 -14.07 1.75
N GLU A 138 10.25 -14.13 2.15
CA GLU A 138 10.73 -15.09 3.15
C GLU A 138 10.17 -14.77 4.54
N VAL A 139 10.17 -13.49 4.91
CA VAL A 139 9.61 -13.03 6.20
C VAL A 139 8.11 -13.27 6.26
N ALA A 140 7.37 -12.98 5.19
CA ALA A 140 5.94 -13.29 5.09
C ALA A 140 5.67 -14.80 5.22
N ALA A 141 6.47 -15.64 4.57
CA ALA A 141 6.36 -17.09 4.66
C ALA A 141 6.74 -17.65 6.06
N GLU A 142 7.62 -16.97 6.79
CA GLU A 142 7.94 -17.29 8.19
C GLU A 142 6.78 -16.94 9.11
N LEU A 143 6.29 -15.71 9.01
CA LEU A 143 5.15 -15.20 9.78
C LEU A 143 3.87 -16.01 9.56
N SER A 144 3.62 -16.50 8.34
CA SER A 144 2.44 -17.32 8.06
C SER A 144 2.44 -18.69 8.75
N ARG A 145 3.56 -19.11 9.34
CA ARG A 145 3.64 -20.31 10.18
C ARG A 145 3.31 -20.04 11.65
N ASP A 146 3.26 -18.79 12.07
CA ASP A 146 2.91 -18.42 13.45
C ASP A 146 1.41 -18.64 13.67
N PRO A 147 0.99 -19.42 14.68
CA PRO A 147 -0.43 -19.69 14.95
C PRO A 147 -1.24 -18.43 15.31
N ARG A 148 -0.56 -17.34 15.68
CA ARG A 148 -1.19 -16.05 16.00
C ARG A 148 -1.47 -15.22 14.75
N VAL A 149 -0.95 -15.61 13.58
CA VAL A 149 -1.08 -14.87 12.32
C VAL A 149 -2.17 -15.50 11.45
N VAL A 150 -3.10 -14.67 10.97
CA VAL A 150 -4.15 -15.08 10.02
C VAL A 150 -3.61 -15.05 8.60
N PHE A 151 -2.89 -14.00 8.23
CA PHE A 151 -2.17 -13.93 6.96
C PHE A 151 -0.94 -13.02 7.10
N ALA A 152 0.06 -13.28 6.26
CA ALA A 152 1.23 -12.43 6.09
C ALA A 152 1.63 -12.39 4.63
N GLU A 153 1.80 -11.19 4.08
CA GLU A 153 2.10 -10.96 2.67
C GLU A 153 3.17 -9.86 2.51
N PRO A 154 3.97 -9.89 1.44
CA PRO A 154 4.84 -8.76 1.11
C PRO A 154 4.05 -7.47 0.86
N ASN A 155 4.62 -6.32 1.19
CA ASN A 155 4.01 -5.04 0.83
C ASN A 155 4.26 -4.73 -0.67
N PHE A 156 3.32 -5.05 -1.54
CA PHE A 156 3.44 -4.84 -2.98
C PHE A 156 3.30 -3.36 -3.38
N LEU A 157 4.09 -2.95 -4.36
CA LEU A 157 3.93 -1.66 -5.03
C LEU A 157 2.99 -1.83 -6.22
N ALA A 158 1.89 -1.09 -6.19
CA ALA A 158 0.99 -0.95 -7.33
C ALA A 158 1.36 0.30 -8.13
N SER A 159 1.39 0.16 -9.45
CA SER A 159 1.46 1.27 -10.38
C SER A 159 0.19 1.30 -11.22
N ILE A 160 -0.30 2.49 -11.54
CA ILE A 160 -1.28 2.63 -12.62
C ILE A 160 -0.60 2.24 -13.92
N SER A 161 -1.18 1.28 -14.63
CA SER A 161 -0.71 0.83 -15.94
C SER A 161 -1.52 1.53 -17.02
N GLU A 162 -0.79 2.09 -17.98
CA GLU A 162 -1.23 2.58 -19.29
C GLU A 162 -2.26 3.71 -19.34
N LEU A 163 -2.12 4.48 -20.41
CA LEU A 163 -3.01 5.56 -20.78
C LEU A 163 -4.39 5.00 -21.16
N PRO A 164 -5.48 5.74 -20.91
CA PRO A 164 -6.81 5.27 -21.29
C PRO A 164 -6.84 5.05 -22.82
N GLY A 165 -7.28 3.88 -23.27
CA GLY A 165 -7.57 3.59 -24.68
C GLY A 165 -8.84 4.31 -25.16
N ASP A 166 -9.03 5.56 -24.72
CA ASP A 166 -10.16 6.40 -25.07
C ASP A 166 -9.91 7.01 -26.46
N PRO A 167 -10.72 6.64 -27.47
CA PRO A 167 -10.57 7.19 -28.83
C PRO A 167 -10.74 8.71 -28.91
N PHE A 168 -11.27 9.36 -27.87
CA PHE A 168 -11.38 10.81 -27.83
C PHE A 168 -10.09 11.51 -27.40
N VAL A 169 -9.15 10.78 -26.79
CA VAL A 169 -7.86 11.34 -26.34
C VAL A 169 -6.68 10.84 -27.19
N ASP A 170 -6.78 9.64 -27.75
CA ASP A 170 -5.81 9.06 -28.70
C ASP A 170 -6.58 8.27 -29.77
N GLY A 171 -7.18 9.00 -30.71
CA GLY A 171 -8.15 8.45 -31.66
C GLY A 171 -7.57 7.50 -32.71
N ASP A 172 -6.29 7.64 -33.02
CA ASP A 172 -5.53 6.74 -33.90
C ASP A 172 -4.62 5.77 -33.13
N GLN A 173 -4.58 5.87 -31.79
CA GLN A 173 -3.80 5.00 -30.91
C GLN A 173 -2.30 5.06 -31.22
N ASP A 174 -1.81 6.21 -31.69
CA ASP A 174 -0.42 6.40 -32.11
C ASP A 174 0.49 6.84 -30.94
N GLY A 175 -0.11 7.11 -29.77
CA GLY A 175 0.58 7.54 -28.57
C GLY A 175 0.93 9.04 -28.55
N SER A 176 0.42 9.83 -29.49
CA SER A 176 0.57 11.28 -29.61
C SER A 176 -0.64 12.03 -29.06
N TRP A 177 -0.48 12.64 -27.88
CA TRP A 177 -1.56 13.33 -27.14
C TRP A 177 -1.64 14.81 -27.52
N GLU A 178 -1.52 15.10 -28.81
CA GLU A 178 -1.52 16.48 -29.35
C GLU A 178 -2.93 16.99 -29.70
N LEU A 179 -3.92 16.09 -29.81
CA LEU A 179 -5.32 16.39 -30.04
C LEU A 179 -6.10 16.28 -28.71
N GLY A 180 -6.80 17.34 -28.31
CA GLY A 180 -7.58 17.39 -27.05
C GLY A 180 -7.12 18.40 -26.01
N SER A 181 -6.63 19.55 -26.47
CA SER A 181 -6.36 20.70 -25.62
C SER A 181 -7.60 21.14 -24.82
N TRP A 182 -7.37 21.69 -23.62
CA TRP A 182 -8.40 22.32 -22.80
C TRP A 182 -9.22 23.32 -23.62
N GLY A 183 -10.52 23.04 -23.83
CA GLY A 183 -11.44 23.94 -24.54
C GLY A 183 -12.09 23.37 -25.82
N GLU A 184 -11.70 22.16 -26.24
CA GLU A 184 -12.38 21.44 -27.32
C GLU A 184 -13.73 20.84 -26.81
N ALA A 185 -14.79 21.00 -27.59
CA ALA A 185 -16.11 20.45 -27.27
C ALA A 185 -16.16 18.96 -27.61
N TYR A 186 -15.70 18.13 -26.69
CA TYR A 186 -15.90 16.69 -26.78
C TYR A 186 -17.37 16.34 -26.53
N PRO A 187 -17.92 15.29 -27.16
CA PRO A 187 -19.00 14.53 -26.56
C PRO A 187 -18.44 14.03 -25.23
N ASP A 188 -18.74 14.79 -24.17
CA ASP A 188 -18.39 14.42 -22.83
C ASP A 188 -19.05 13.06 -22.53
N LEU A 189 -18.35 12.23 -21.75
CA LEU A 189 -18.94 11.01 -21.22
C LEU A 189 -19.20 9.92 -22.28
N TRP A 190 -18.28 9.73 -23.23
CA TRP A 190 -18.24 8.55 -24.14
C TRP A 190 -18.56 7.24 -23.42
N GLY A 191 -17.93 6.99 -22.28
CA GLY A 191 -18.16 5.78 -21.50
C GLY A 191 -19.63 5.61 -21.07
N LEU A 192 -20.32 6.71 -20.76
CA LEU A 192 -21.75 6.67 -20.44
C LEU A 192 -22.59 6.38 -21.70
N GLN A 193 -22.25 7.01 -22.84
CA GLN A 193 -22.92 6.73 -24.11
C GLN A 193 -22.77 5.26 -24.52
N ALA A 194 -21.56 4.71 -24.41
CA ALA A 194 -21.28 3.29 -24.68
C ALA A 194 -22.05 2.34 -23.75
N LEU A 195 -22.27 2.74 -22.50
CA LEU A 195 -23.10 1.99 -21.53
C LEU A 195 -24.62 2.17 -21.75
N GLY A 196 -25.05 2.92 -22.78
CA GLY A 196 -26.46 3.11 -23.10
C GLY A 196 -27.24 3.92 -22.05
N TRP A 197 -26.53 4.77 -21.31
CA TRP A 197 -27.07 5.41 -20.09
C TRP A 197 -28.33 6.27 -20.33
N GLN A 198 -28.47 6.88 -21.52
CA GLN A 198 -29.62 7.71 -21.91
C GLN A 198 -30.94 6.95 -21.77
N GLY A 199 -30.96 5.68 -22.18
CA GLY A 199 -32.17 4.85 -22.12
C GLY A 199 -32.63 4.50 -20.70
N VAL A 200 -31.80 4.73 -19.67
CA VAL A 200 -32.17 4.52 -18.26
C VAL A 200 -32.91 5.74 -17.70
N TRP A 201 -32.54 6.95 -18.12
CA TRP A 201 -33.13 8.19 -17.59
C TRP A 201 -34.43 8.61 -18.32
N GLU A 202 -34.64 8.16 -19.54
CA GLU A 202 -35.88 8.41 -20.31
C GLU A 202 -37.07 7.57 -19.85
N GLN A 203 -36.90 6.64 -18.91
CA GLN A 203 -37.96 5.77 -18.38
C GLN A 203 -38.79 6.41 -17.24
N ARG A 204 -38.91 7.74 -17.20
CA ARG A 204 -39.70 8.48 -16.22
C ARG A 204 -40.91 9.15 -16.86
#